data_AF-A6NP99-F1
#
_entry.id   AF-A6NP99-F1
#
_cell.length_a   1.000
_cell.length_b   1.000
_cell.length_c   1.000
_cell.angle_alpha   90.00
_cell.angle_beta   90.00
_cell.angle_gamma   90.00
#
_symmetry.space_group_name_H-M   'P 1'
#
loop_
_entity.id
_entity.type
_entity.pdbx_description
1 polymer ?
#
loop_
_entity_poly.entity_id
_entity_poly.type
_entity_poly.pdbx_seq_one_letter_code
_entity_poly.pdbx_strand_id
1 'polypeptide(L)'
;MELLLNILFIVLSLLAAAAVGLMIFFKLTISIRDSRRRPAEKRLGQGARKALFLYQPSNAKRNVPQAEALAARLAEMGYAVTVNHPSEDLPYAPGDYDLLVFGSPVYMGETARPLRRYLETHPFTGKRVLLYVDGLDLERAPELETLKGLVPAGNELYTVKVEPRDREKLLTFAAEYGA
;
A
#
# COMPACT_ATOMS: atom_id res chain seq x y z
N MET A 1 2.82 1.24 56.38
CA MET A 1 3.68 2.00 55.45
C MET A 1 4.33 1.08 54.42
N GLU A 2 5.00 0.00 54.82
CA GLU A 2 5.65 -0.95 53.91
C GLU A 2 4.70 -1.68 52.94
N LEU A 3 3.51 -2.09 53.38
CA LEU A 3 2.53 -2.75 52.51
C LEU A 3 2.07 -1.85 51.35
N LEU A 4 1.80 -0.57 51.62
CA LEU A 4 1.41 0.41 50.60
C LEU A 4 2.55 0.68 49.62
N LEU A 5 3.79 0.74 50.12
CA LEU A 5 4.98 0.92 49.30
C LEU A 5 5.21 -0.27 48.37
N ASN A 6 5.03 -1.51 48.86
CA ASN A 6 5.16 -2.72 48.06
C ASN A 6 4.08 -2.81 46.98
N ILE A 7 2.83 -2.47 47.30
CA ILE A 7 1.74 -2.41 46.32
C ILE A 7 2.05 -1.39 45.23
N LEU A 8 2.55 -0.20 45.61
CA LEU A 8 2.95 0.83 44.66
C LEU A 8 4.06 0.33 43.71
N PHE A 9 5.08 -0.35 44.23
CA PHE A 9 6.14 -0.92 43.40
C PHE A 9 5.63 -1.98 42.42
N ILE A 10 4.69 -2.84 42.84
CA ILE A 10 4.07 -3.84 41.96
C ILE A 10 3.29 -3.15 40.84
N VAL A 11 2.47 -2.15 41.18
CA VAL A 11 1.69 -1.40 40.19
C VAL A 11 2.61 -0.68 39.20
N LEU A 12 3.65 0.00 39.68
CA LEU A 12 4.63 0.67 38.81
C LEU A 12 5.38 -0.31 37.91
N SER A 13 5.73 -1.49 38.42
CA SER A 13 6.39 -2.54 37.63
C SER A 13 5.48 -3.08 36.54
N LEU A 14 4.19 -3.29 36.83
CA LEU A 14 3.19 -3.71 35.84
C LEU A 14 2.96 -2.65 34.77
N LEU A 15 2.87 -1.37 35.15
CA LEU A 15 2.75 -0.26 34.21
C LEU A 15 3.99 -0.13 33.31
N ALA A 16 5.19 -0.28 33.87
CA ALA A 16 6.43 -0.28 33.12
C ALA A 16 6.49 -1.45 32.12
N ALA A 17 6.12 -2.66 32.54
CA ALA A 17 6.06 -3.82 31.66
C ALA A 17 5.03 -3.63 30.52
N ALA A 18 3.86 -3.08 30.82
CA ALA A 18 2.85 -2.75 29.82
C ALA A 18 3.36 -1.70 28.82
N ALA A 19 4.03 -0.65 29.30
CA ALA A 19 4.62 0.39 28.45
C ALA A 19 5.71 -0.18 27.51
N VAL A 20 6.57 -1.07 28.02
CA VAL A 20 7.59 -1.77 27.21
C VAL A 20 6.92 -2.67 26.17
N GLY A 21 5.89 -3.43 26.55
CA GLY A 21 5.12 -4.26 25.63
C GLY A 21 4.48 -3.42 24.50
N LEU A 22 3.89 -2.28 24.84
CA LEU A 22 3.30 -1.35 23.89
C LEU A 22 4.37 -0.75 22.95
N MET A 23 5.53 -0.36 23.49
CA MET A 23 6.66 0.15 22.71
C MET A 23 7.16 -0.89 21.69
N ILE A 24 7.32 -2.14 22.11
CA ILE A 24 7.74 -3.24 21.22
C ILE A 24 6.70 -3.44 20.11
N PHE A 25 5.41 -3.48 20.47
CA PHE A 25 4.32 -3.62 19.50
C PHE A 25 4.31 -2.51 18.44
N PHE A 26 4.45 -1.24 18.85
CA PHE A 26 4.57 -0.11 17.92
C PHE A 26 5.79 -0.23 17.04
N LYS A 27 6.97 -0.54 17.60
CA LYS A 27 8.22 -0.69 16.85
C LYS A 27 8.11 -1.77 15.77
N LEU A 28 7.51 -2.92 16.10
CA LEU A 28 7.30 -4.00 15.15
C LEU A 28 6.35 -3.58 14.02
N THR A 29 5.26 -2.88 14.35
CA THR A 29 4.27 -2.50 13.33
C THR A 29 4.78 -1.39 12.42
N ILE A 30 5.50 -0.40 12.96
CA ILE A 30 6.19 0.62 12.16
C ILE A 30 7.23 -0.03 11.25
N SER A 31 8.01 -0.98 11.77
CA SER A 31 8.99 -1.71 10.95
C SER A 31 8.35 -2.47 9.79
N ILE A 32 7.13 -2.98 9.96
CA ILE A 32 6.37 -3.63 8.87
C ILE A 32 5.94 -2.60 7.83
N ARG A 33 5.36 -1.48 8.26
CA ARG A 33 4.94 -0.37 7.38
C ARG A 33 6.09 0.19 6.55
N ASP A 34 7.27 0.32 7.16
CA ASP A 34 8.46 0.90 6.56
C ASP A 34 9.34 -0.16 5.85
N SER A 35 8.91 -1.42 5.82
CA SER A 35 9.68 -2.51 5.23
C SER A 35 9.90 -2.31 3.73
N ARG A 36 11.15 -2.08 3.34
CA ARG A 36 11.58 -2.08 1.94
C ARG A 36 11.57 -3.52 1.43
N ARG A 37 10.83 -3.78 0.34
CA ARG A 37 10.89 -5.07 -0.37
C ARG A 37 11.89 -4.94 -1.50
N ARG A 38 12.66 -6.00 -1.73
CA ARG A 38 13.54 -6.05 -2.91
C ARG A 38 12.66 -5.97 -4.16
N PRO A 39 13.04 -5.22 -5.19
CA PRO A 39 12.37 -5.27 -6.47
C PRO A 39 12.25 -6.71 -6.97
N ALA A 40 11.06 -7.06 -7.43
CA ALA A 40 10.69 -8.36 -7.95
C ALA A 40 9.80 -8.12 -9.18
N GLU A 41 10.43 -7.67 -10.27
CA GLU A 41 9.72 -7.34 -11.50
C GLU A 41 9.02 -8.58 -12.07
N LYS A 42 7.74 -8.44 -12.38
CA LYS A 42 6.98 -9.40 -13.19
C LYS A 42 6.35 -8.67 -14.37
N ARG A 43 6.40 -9.28 -15.56
CA ARG A 43 5.74 -8.74 -16.75
C ARG A 43 4.58 -9.64 -17.16
N LEU A 44 3.43 -9.04 -17.45
CA LEU A 44 2.23 -9.74 -17.91
C LEU A 44 1.66 -9.05 -19.14
N GLY A 45 1.12 -9.84 -20.07
CA GLY A 45 0.52 -9.33 -21.31
C GLY A 45 1.54 -8.87 -22.36
N GLN A 46 1.05 -8.67 -23.58
CA GLN A 46 1.80 -8.14 -24.73
C GLN A 46 1.01 -7.02 -25.43
N GLY A 47 0.13 -6.35 -24.67
CA GLY A 47 -0.72 -5.30 -25.19
C GLY A 47 0.06 -4.06 -25.63
N ALA A 48 -0.56 -3.25 -26.50
CA ALA A 48 0.07 -2.04 -27.03
C ALA A 48 0.20 -0.92 -25.96
N ARG A 49 -0.70 -0.91 -24.97
CA ARG A 49 -0.71 0.06 -23.87
C ARG A 49 0.16 -0.43 -22.72
N LYS A 50 0.87 0.44 -22.03
CA LYS A 50 1.74 0.08 -20.91
C LYS A 50 1.09 0.43 -19.57
N ALA A 51 1.11 -0.51 -18.63
CA ALA A 51 0.68 -0.27 -17.26
C ALA A 51 1.85 -0.49 -16.28
N LEU A 52 2.10 0.46 -15.38
CA LEU A 52 3.00 0.29 -14.26
C LEU A 52 2.18 -0.01 -13.02
N PHE A 53 2.43 -1.15 -12.39
CA PHE A 53 1.75 -1.57 -11.18
C PHE A 53 2.75 -1.76 -10.03
N LEU A 54 2.79 -0.80 -9.11
CA LEU A 54 3.58 -0.88 -7.89
C LEU A 54 2.70 -1.19 -6.70
N TYR A 55 2.97 -2.30 -6.00
CA TYR A 55 2.27 -2.61 -4.76
C TYR A 55 3.21 -3.07 -3.66
N GLN A 56 2.86 -2.70 -2.43
CA GLN A 56 3.52 -3.24 -1.25
C GLN A 56 2.81 -4.53 -0.80
N PRO A 57 3.52 -5.66 -0.70
CA PRO A 57 3.00 -6.85 -0.05
C PRO A 57 2.79 -6.61 1.45
N SER A 58 1.63 -7.01 1.93
CA SER A 58 1.36 -7.20 3.37
C SER A 58 2.36 -8.19 3.98
N ASN A 59 2.59 -8.09 5.29
CA ASN A 59 3.57 -8.95 5.98
C ASN A 59 3.26 -10.45 5.82
N ALA A 60 1.98 -10.80 5.95
CA ALA A 60 1.49 -12.17 5.74
C ALA A 60 1.19 -12.48 4.25
N LYS A 61 1.57 -11.60 3.32
CA LYS A 61 1.35 -11.71 1.87
C LYS A 61 -0.11 -11.98 1.46
N ARG A 62 -1.08 -11.61 2.31
CA ARG A 62 -2.52 -11.85 2.09
C ARG A 62 -3.07 -11.09 0.88
N ASN A 63 -2.47 -9.96 0.54
CA ASN A 63 -2.85 -9.14 -0.60
C ASN A 63 -2.08 -9.49 -1.90
N VAL A 64 -1.16 -10.45 -1.89
CA VAL A 64 -0.43 -10.86 -3.10
C VAL A 64 -1.36 -11.51 -4.15
N PRO A 65 -2.24 -12.47 -3.80
CA PRO A 65 -3.11 -13.12 -4.79
C PRO A 65 -4.05 -12.15 -5.51
N GLN A 66 -4.59 -11.14 -4.80
CA GLN A 66 -5.44 -10.12 -5.41
C GLN A 66 -4.64 -9.15 -6.30
N ALA A 67 -3.39 -8.82 -5.94
CA ALA A 67 -2.51 -8.03 -6.80
C ALA A 67 -2.16 -8.82 -8.08
N GLU A 68 -1.84 -10.11 -7.96
CA GLU A 68 -1.59 -10.95 -9.12
C GLU A 68 -2.82 -11.08 -10.03
N ALA A 69 -4.02 -11.23 -9.45
CA ALA A 69 -5.27 -11.23 -10.21
C ALA A 69 -5.54 -9.89 -10.90
N LEU A 70 -5.28 -8.76 -10.23
CA LEU A 70 -5.40 -7.43 -10.83
C LEU A 70 -4.44 -7.26 -12.02
N ALA A 71 -3.18 -7.68 -11.87
CA ALA A 71 -2.20 -7.62 -12.95
C ALA A 71 -2.62 -8.46 -14.16
N ALA A 72 -3.13 -9.67 -13.92
CA ALA A 72 -3.66 -10.53 -14.98
C ALA A 72 -4.86 -9.87 -15.68
N ARG A 73 -5.78 -9.26 -14.91
CA ARG A 73 -6.94 -8.56 -15.47
C ARG A 73 -6.55 -7.38 -16.33
N LEU A 74 -5.56 -6.58 -15.91
CA LEU A 74 -5.04 -5.49 -16.74
C LEU A 74 -4.41 -6.02 -18.04
N ALA A 75 -3.71 -7.15 -17.98
CA ALA A 75 -3.17 -7.79 -19.18
C ALA A 75 -4.29 -8.24 -20.15
N GLU A 76 -5.39 -8.82 -19.64
CA GLU A 76 -6.59 -9.15 -20.43
C GLU A 76 -7.24 -7.92 -21.07
N MET A 77 -7.15 -6.76 -20.42
CA MET A 77 -7.63 -5.47 -20.93
C MET A 77 -6.69 -4.83 -21.97
N GLY A 78 -5.67 -5.57 -22.44
CA GLY A 78 -4.78 -5.14 -23.50
C GLY A 78 -3.60 -4.28 -23.05
N TYR A 79 -3.18 -4.42 -21.78
CA TYR A 79 -1.96 -3.79 -21.28
C TYR A 79 -0.75 -4.75 -21.30
N ALA A 80 0.44 -4.22 -21.59
CA ALA A 80 1.71 -4.76 -21.16
C ALA A 80 1.99 -4.24 -19.73
N VAL A 81 1.77 -5.10 -18.74
CA VAL A 81 1.81 -4.76 -17.32
C VAL A 81 3.20 -5.04 -16.75
N THR A 82 3.81 -4.03 -16.16
CA THR A 82 5.04 -4.16 -15.34
C THR A 82 4.64 -4.09 -13.88
N VAL A 83 4.75 -5.21 -13.16
CA VAL A 83 4.45 -5.30 -11.73
C VAL A 83 5.75 -5.28 -10.93
N ASN A 84 5.82 -4.46 -9.90
CA ASN A 84 6.96 -4.46 -8.98
C ASN A 84 6.57 -3.99 -7.57
N HIS A 85 7.52 -4.00 -6.65
CA HIS A 85 7.40 -3.39 -5.33
C HIS A 85 7.96 -1.97 -5.37
N PRO A 86 7.32 -1.01 -4.68
CA PRO A 86 7.79 0.37 -4.67
C PRO A 86 9.19 0.48 -4.06
N SER A 87 10.09 1.15 -4.77
CA SER A 87 11.46 1.46 -4.36
C SER A 87 11.91 2.77 -4.99
N GLU A 88 12.79 3.50 -4.33
CA GLU A 88 13.37 4.76 -4.85
C GLU A 88 14.29 4.50 -6.05
N ASP A 89 14.86 3.29 -6.13
CA ASP A 89 15.84 2.90 -7.16
C ASP A 89 15.21 2.21 -8.39
N LEU A 90 13.88 2.33 -8.58
CA LEU A 90 13.23 1.73 -9.75
C LEU A 90 13.57 2.51 -11.03
N PRO A 91 13.92 1.85 -12.14
CA PRO A 91 14.31 2.53 -13.38
C PRO A 91 13.11 3.00 -14.22
N TYR A 92 11.90 3.02 -13.64
CA TYR A 92 10.67 3.31 -14.38
C TYR A 92 10.33 4.79 -14.29
N ALA A 93 10.24 5.47 -15.43
CA ALA A 93 9.62 6.79 -15.48
C ALA A 93 8.09 6.60 -15.57
N PRO A 94 7.27 7.11 -14.62
CA PRO A 94 5.81 6.99 -14.71
C PRO A 94 5.24 7.62 -15.99
N GLY A 95 5.98 8.56 -16.61
CA GLY A 95 5.69 9.15 -17.90
C GLY A 95 5.59 8.15 -19.07
N ASP A 96 6.27 7.01 -18.99
CA ASP A 96 6.35 6.01 -20.06
C ASP A 96 5.15 5.06 -20.12
N TYR A 97 4.23 5.19 -19.16
CA TYR A 97 3.08 4.33 -18.99
C TYR A 97 1.78 5.09 -19.26
N ASP A 98 0.78 4.37 -19.78
CA ASP A 98 -0.56 4.89 -20.03
C ASP A 98 -1.42 4.82 -18.75
N LEU A 99 -1.18 3.77 -17.95
CA LEU A 99 -1.88 3.52 -16.69
C LEU A 99 -0.88 3.32 -15.55
N LEU A 100 -1.11 4.01 -14.44
CA LEU A 100 -0.37 3.84 -13.19
C LEU A 100 -1.28 3.21 -12.13
N VAL A 101 -0.83 2.14 -11.49
CA VAL A 101 -1.56 1.45 -10.44
C VAL A 101 -0.69 1.37 -9.20
N PHE A 102 -1.22 1.84 -8.06
CA PHE A 102 -0.50 1.89 -6.79
C PHE A 102 -1.31 1.23 -5.67
N GLY A 103 -0.72 0.25 -5.01
CA GLY A 103 -1.38 -0.58 -4.00
C GLY A 103 -0.65 -0.60 -2.66
N SER A 104 -1.36 -0.42 -1.56
CA SER A 104 -0.77 -0.54 -0.22
C SER A 104 -1.68 -1.18 0.82
N PRO A 105 -1.17 -2.07 1.69
CA PRO A 105 -1.85 -2.39 2.93
C PRO A 105 -1.82 -1.20 3.90
N VAL A 106 -2.78 -1.16 4.81
CA VAL A 106 -2.79 -0.21 5.93
C VAL A 106 -2.14 -0.84 7.15
N TYR A 107 -1.16 -0.14 7.72
CA TYR A 107 -0.56 -0.46 9.01
C TYR A 107 -0.51 0.79 9.87
N MET A 108 -1.07 0.71 11.08
CA MET A 108 -1.13 1.84 12.03
C MET A 108 -1.78 3.09 11.43
N GLY A 109 -2.85 2.92 10.66
CA GLY A 109 -3.56 4.04 10.04
C GLY A 109 -2.81 4.75 8.90
N GLU A 110 -1.74 4.14 8.37
CA GLU A 110 -0.96 4.70 7.27
C GLU A 110 -0.69 3.67 6.16
N THR A 111 -0.44 4.18 4.95
CA THR A 111 0.07 3.40 3.82
C THR A 111 1.58 3.21 3.89
N ALA A 112 2.08 2.23 3.14
CA ALA A 112 3.48 1.83 3.13
C ALA A 112 4.39 3.00 2.74
N ARG A 113 5.41 3.26 3.57
CA ARG A 113 6.35 4.35 3.36
C ARG A 113 7.08 4.28 2.01
N PRO A 114 7.54 3.10 1.53
CA PRO A 114 8.18 3.02 0.21
C PRO A 114 7.28 3.49 -0.93
N LEU A 115 5.96 3.22 -0.86
CA LEU A 115 5.02 3.68 -1.88
C LEU A 115 4.84 5.21 -1.84
N ARG A 116 4.65 5.76 -0.64
CA ARG A 116 4.53 7.22 -0.47
C ARG A 116 5.79 7.94 -0.97
N ARG A 117 6.96 7.43 -0.61
CA ARG A 117 8.25 7.95 -1.08
C ARG A 117 8.38 7.90 -2.59
N TYR A 118 7.99 6.80 -3.22
CA TYR A 118 8.00 6.70 -4.67
C TYR A 118 7.16 7.80 -5.33
N LEU A 119 5.92 8.02 -4.85
CA LEU A 119 5.04 9.07 -5.36
C LEU A 119 5.61 10.48 -5.13
N GLU A 120 6.24 10.72 -3.99
CA GLU A 120 6.89 12.00 -3.67
C GLU A 120 8.08 12.31 -4.59
N THR A 121 8.87 11.30 -4.97
CA THR A 121 10.13 11.50 -5.70
C THR A 121 10.02 11.31 -7.22
N HIS A 122 8.89 10.78 -7.72
CA HIS A 122 8.66 10.53 -9.14
C HIS A 122 7.39 11.25 -9.62
N PRO A 123 7.40 12.58 -9.75
CA PRO A 123 6.23 13.33 -10.19
C PRO A 123 5.84 12.97 -11.63
N PHE A 124 4.53 12.99 -11.90
CA PHE A 124 3.95 12.72 -13.22
C PHE A 124 2.63 13.50 -13.39
N THR A 125 2.23 13.74 -14.63
CA THR A 125 1.00 14.46 -14.99
C THR A 125 0.37 13.89 -16.25
N GLY A 126 -0.91 14.16 -16.48
CA GLY A 126 -1.65 13.70 -17.65
C GLY A 126 -1.79 12.18 -17.71
N LYS A 127 -1.70 11.50 -16.56
CA LYS A 127 -1.80 10.05 -16.44
C LYS A 127 -3.13 9.65 -15.82
N ARG A 128 -3.55 8.44 -16.18
CA ARG A 128 -4.59 7.75 -15.45
C ARG A 128 -3.98 6.96 -14.31
N VAL A 129 -4.54 7.11 -13.12
CA VAL A 129 -3.99 6.59 -11.87
C VAL A 129 -5.07 5.85 -11.10
N LEU A 130 -4.79 4.59 -10.78
CA LEU A 130 -5.60 3.77 -9.88
C LEU A 130 -4.87 3.64 -8.55
N LEU A 131 -5.46 4.14 -7.47
CA LEU A 131 -4.99 3.87 -6.11
C LEU A 131 -5.90 2.85 -5.44
N TYR A 132 -5.31 1.84 -4.80
CA TYR A 132 -6.06 1.01 -3.89
C TYR A 132 -5.35 0.79 -2.56
N VAL A 133 -6.15 0.64 -1.52
CA VAL A 133 -5.69 0.43 -0.16
C VAL A 133 -6.37 -0.80 0.44
N ASP A 134 -5.57 -1.71 1.01
CA ASP A 134 -6.05 -2.90 1.72
C ASP A 134 -6.20 -2.58 3.22
N GLY A 135 -7.42 -2.42 3.70
CA GLY A 135 -7.70 -2.01 5.09
C GLY A 135 -8.99 -2.62 5.63
N LEU A 136 -9.13 -2.62 6.96
CA LEU A 136 -10.30 -3.22 7.65
C LEU A 136 -11.46 -2.24 7.84
N ASP A 137 -11.18 -0.95 8.06
CA ASP A 137 -12.20 0.08 8.24
C ASP A 137 -12.63 0.65 6.87
N LEU A 138 -13.72 0.15 6.28
CA LEU A 138 -14.14 0.62 4.96
C LEU A 138 -14.87 1.97 4.98
N GLU A 139 -15.36 2.42 6.14
CA GLU A 139 -16.15 3.66 6.27
C GLU A 139 -15.25 4.89 6.35
N ARG A 140 -14.08 4.75 6.96
CA ARG A 140 -13.09 5.84 7.10
C ARG A 140 -11.83 5.48 6.35
N ALA A 141 -11.35 6.41 5.52
CA ALA A 141 -10.14 6.21 4.71
C ALA A 141 -9.17 7.41 4.75
N PRO A 142 -8.80 7.96 5.93
CA PRO A 142 -7.86 9.08 6.01
C PRO A 142 -6.49 8.76 5.39
N GLU A 143 -6.06 7.51 5.44
CA GLU A 143 -4.82 7.04 4.81
C GLU A 143 -4.91 7.02 3.27
N LEU A 144 -6.11 6.78 2.72
CA LEU A 144 -6.37 6.88 1.29
C LEU A 144 -6.37 8.34 0.85
N GLU A 145 -6.99 9.24 1.63
CA GLU A 145 -6.95 10.69 1.38
C GLU A 145 -5.51 11.24 1.43
N THR A 146 -4.71 10.76 2.38
CA THR A 146 -3.27 11.09 2.44
C THR A 146 -2.54 10.61 1.17
N LEU A 147 -2.82 9.39 0.70
CA LEU A 147 -2.21 8.84 -0.51
C LEU A 147 -2.66 9.60 -1.77
N LYS A 148 -3.94 9.98 -1.86
CA LYS A 148 -4.49 10.82 -2.94
C LYS A 148 -3.75 12.15 -3.03
N GLY A 149 -3.47 12.78 -1.90
CA GLY A 149 -2.73 14.05 -1.84
C GLY A 149 -1.29 13.97 -2.37
N LEU A 150 -0.73 12.77 -2.53
CA LEU A 150 0.60 12.58 -3.14
C LEU A 150 0.56 12.46 -4.67
N VAL A 151 -0.63 12.29 -5.27
CA VAL A 151 -0.77 12.27 -6.73
C VAL A 151 -0.86 13.71 -7.23
N PRO A 152 0.03 14.15 -8.15
CA PRO A 152 0.00 15.52 -8.65
C PRO A 152 -1.33 15.87 -9.33
N ALA A 153 -1.71 17.14 -9.28
CA ALA A 153 -2.85 17.65 -10.02
C ALA A 153 -2.66 17.48 -11.55
N GLY A 154 -3.75 17.31 -12.29
CA GLY A 154 -3.72 17.07 -13.74
C GLY A 154 -3.68 15.59 -14.14
N ASN A 155 -3.83 14.67 -13.18
CA ASN A 155 -4.00 13.25 -13.41
C ASN A 155 -5.48 12.83 -13.24
N GLU A 156 -5.92 11.83 -14.00
CA GLU A 156 -7.21 11.17 -13.82
C GLU A 156 -7.09 10.14 -12.69
N LEU A 157 -7.50 10.54 -11.49
CA LEU A 157 -7.31 9.75 -10.27
C LEU A 157 -8.58 9.02 -9.85
N TYR A 158 -8.49 7.70 -9.76
CA TYR A 158 -9.54 6.83 -9.23
C TYR A 158 -9.01 6.06 -8.03
N THR A 159 -9.85 5.90 -7.00
CA THR A 159 -9.42 5.28 -5.75
C THR A 159 -10.44 4.28 -5.22
N VAL A 160 -9.96 3.19 -4.64
CA VAL A 160 -10.81 2.21 -3.94
C VAL A 160 -10.17 1.74 -2.64
N LYS A 161 -10.98 1.57 -1.60
CA LYS A 161 -10.59 0.83 -0.39
C LYS A 161 -11.23 -0.55 -0.41
N VAL A 162 -10.42 -1.57 -0.19
CA VAL A 162 -10.82 -2.98 -0.23
C VAL A 162 -10.38 -3.68 1.05
N GLU A 163 -11.15 -4.68 1.48
CA GLU A 163 -10.68 -5.58 2.51
C GLU A 163 -9.57 -6.48 1.97
N PRO A 164 -8.63 -6.94 2.81
CA PRO A 164 -7.71 -7.99 2.41
C PRO A 164 -8.52 -9.23 1.99
N ARG A 165 -8.40 -9.63 0.71
CA ARG A 165 -9.12 -10.72 0.02
C ARG A 165 -10.40 -10.33 -0.72
N ASP A 166 -10.83 -9.07 -0.67
CA ASP A 166 -11.94 -8.59 -1.52
C ASP A 166 -11.46 -8.36 -2.96
N ARG A 167 -11.12 -9.48 -3.61
CA ARG A 167 -10.58 -9.51 -4.97
C ARG A 167 -11.60 -8.99 -5.97
N GLU A 168 -12.87 -9.36 -5.81
CA GLU A 168 -13.92 -9.01 -6.78
C GLU A 168 -14.09 -7.50 -6.89
N LYS A 169 -14.18 -6.79 -5.75
CA LYS A 169 -14.26 -5.34 -5.74
C LYS A 169 -13.07 -4.68 -6.44
N LEU A 170 -11.86 -5.18 -6.20
CA LEU A 170 -10.65 -4.66 -6.85
C LEU A 170 -10.65 -4.89 -8.37
N LEU A 171 -11.12 -6.04 -8.83
CA LEU A 171 -11.22 -6.36 -10.26
C LEU A 171 -12.31 -5.56 -10.97
N THR A 172 -13.46 -5.37 -10.32
CA THR A 172 -14.55 -4.51 -10.84
C THR A 172 -14.09 -3.07 -10.97
N PHE A 173 -13.42 -2.54 -9.94
CA PHE A 173 -12.81 -1.22 -9.97
C PHE A 173 -11.82 -1.06 -11.14
N ALA A 174 -10.96 -2.05 -11.36
CA ALA A 174 -10.03 -2.01 -12.47
C ALA A 174 -10.72 -2.09 -13.84
N ALA A 175 -11.80 -2.85 -13.97
CA ALA A 175 -12.57 -2.93 -15.21
C ALA A 175 -13.28 -1.61 -15.54
N GLU A 176 -13.80 -0.91 -14.53
CA GLU A 176 -14.52 0.35 -14.68
C GLU A 176 -13.57 1.51 -15.02
N TYR A 177 -12.43 1.59 -14.34
CA TYR A 177 -11.55 2.75 -14.42
C TYR A 177 -10.23 2.50 -15.16
N GLY A 178 -9.81 1.25 -15.37
CA GLY A 178 -8.56 0.93 -16.06
C GLY A 178 -8.64 0.94 -17.58
N ALA A 179 -9.80 1.24 -18.17
CA ALA A 179 -10.07 1.11 -19.60
C ALA A 179 -9.53 2.24 -20.47
#